data_AF-A0A6C0EKY9-F1
#
_entry.id   AF-A0A6C0EKY9-F1
#
_cell.length_a   1.000
_cell.length_b   1.000
_cell.length_c   1.000
_cell.angle_alpha   90.00
_cell.angle_beta   90.00
_cell.angle_gamma   90.00
#
_symmetry.space_group_name_H-M   'P 1'
#
loop_
_entity.id
_entity.type
_entity.pdbx_description
1 polymer ?
#
loop_
_entity_poly.entity_id
_entity_poly.type
_entity_poly.pdbx_seq_one_letter_code
_entity_poly.pdbx_strand_id
1 'polypeptide(L)'
;MCIICEGKYDENMTVLDCRGCTSLVKIPMLPNLTTLWCIDCTSLTEIPVLPNLVDLWCTGCTSLREIPMLPKLAELSCWGCVSLMEIPVFPQLAKLSCRGCTSLTKIPKFQQHVELY
;
A
#
# COMPACT_ATOMS: atom_id res chain seq x y z
N MET A 1 -6.93 5.15 17.83
CA MET A 1 -5.95 4.09 17.55
C MET A 1 -6.50 3.27 16.39
N CYS A 2 -5.67 2.76 15.47
CA CYS A 2 -6.16 1.92 14.35
C CYS A 2 -6.75 0.61 14.90
N ILE A 3 -7.82 0.11 14.28
CA ILE A 3 -8.53 -1.11 14.74
C ILE A 3 -7.64 -2.35 14.79
N ILE A 4 -6.59 -2.39 13.96
CA ILE A 4 -5.58 -3.46 13.99
C ILE A 4 -4.81 -3.47 15.31
N CYS A 5 -4.43 -2.29 15.84
CA CYS A 5 -3.68 -2.19 17.09
C CYS A 5 -4.49 -2.63 18.31
N GLU A 6 -5.82 -2.62 18.19
CA GLU A 6 -6.74 -3.10 19.22
C GLU A 6 -7.13 -4.58 19.01
N GLY A 7 -6.65 -5.24 17.95
CA GLY A 7 -7.03 -6.60 17.59
C GLY A 7 -8.49 -6.74 17.15
N LYS A 8 -9.16 -5.63 16.77
CA LYS A 8 -10.58 -5.57 16.43
C LYS A 8 -10.79 -5.52 14.92
N TYR A 9 -10.26 -6.50 14.20
CA TYR A 9 -10.44 -6.61 12.75
C TYR A 9 -11.15 -7.92 12.39
N ASP A 10 -11.81 -7.90 11.23
CA ASP A 10 -12.52 -9.04 10.66
C ASP A 10 -11.91 -9.38 9.29
N GLU A 11 -11.66 -10.66 9.04
CA GLU A 11 -11.09 -11.18 7.79
C GLU A 11 -11.99 -10.96 6.57
N ASN A 12 -13.27 -10.69 6.79
CA ASN A 12 -14.26 -10.37 5.76
C ASN A 12 -14.35 -8.88 5.43
N MET A 13 -13.57 -8.03 6.10
CA MET A 13 -13.56 -6.61 5.82
C MET A 13 -13.07 -6.33 4.41
N THR A 14 -13.77 -5.42 3.73
CA THR A 14 -13.41 -4.94 2.40
C THR A 14 -12.65 -3.60 2.46
N VAL A 15 -12.79 -2.85 3.55
CA VAL A 15 -12.14 -1.55 3.75
C VAL A 15 -11.43 -1.52 5.10
N LEU A 16 -10.17 -1.08 5.11
CA LEU A 16 -9.38 -0.86 6.31
C LEU A 16 -8.82 0.56 6.29
N ASP A 17 -9.09 1.31 7.35
CA ASP A 17 -8.54 2.64 7.58
C ASP A 17 -7.72 2.67 8.87
N CYS A 18 -6.43 2.93 8.71
CA CYS A 18 -5.44 3.04 9.77
C CYS A 18 -4.57 4.28 9.61
N ARG A 19 -5.07 5.33 8.95
CA ARG A 19 -4.32 6.58 8.74
C ARG A 19 -3.81 7.15 10.07
N GLY A 20 -2.55 7.61 10.06
CA GLY A 20 -1.83 8.17 11.21
C GLY A 20 -1.43 7.14 12.27
N CYS A 21 -1.58 5.83 12.02
CA CYS A 21 -1.22 4.82 12.99
C CYS A 21 0.29 4.54 12.99
N THR A 22 1.04 5.40 13.65
CA THR A 22 2.51 5.31 13.72
C THR A 22 3.03 4.09 14.46
N SER A 23 2.23 3.41 15.30
CA SER A 23 2.61 2.16 15.97
C SER A 23 2.36 0.89 15.13
N LEU A 24 1.73 1.02 13.95
CA LEU A 24 1.36 -0.13 13.12
C LEU A 24 2.59 -0.62 12.35
N VAL A 25 3.11 -1.78 12.74
CA VAL A 25 4.28 -2.38 12.09
C VAL A 25 3.89 -3.27 10.90
N LYS A 26 2.72 -3.90 10.95
CA LYS A 26 2.25 -4.87 9.97
C LYS A 26 0.73 -4.84 9.84
N ILE A 27 0.24 -5.01 8.61
CA ILE A 27 -1.17 -5.27 8.32
C ILE A 27 -1.42 -6.79 8.37
N PRO A 28 -2.48 -7.28 9.04
CA PRO A 28 -2.83 -8.70 9.01
C PRO A 28 -3.27 -9.15 7.61
N MET A 29 -3.28 -10.46 7.37
CA MET A 29 -3.79 -11.00 6.11
C MET A 29 -5.31 -10.81 6.04
N LEU A 30 -5.77 -9.98 5.10
CA LEU A 30 -7.18 -9.63 4.91
C LEU A 30 -7.56 -9.96 3.45
N PRO A 31 -7.90 -11.23 3.14
CA PRO A 31 -8.01 -11.69 1.75
C PRO A 31 -9.14 -11.02 0.97
N ASN A 32 -10.16 -10.49 1.66
CA ASN A 32 -11.31 -9.81 1.06
C ASN A 32 -11.13 -8.29 0.95
N LEU A 33 -10.01 -7.75 1.42
CA LEU A 33 -9.75 -6.32 1.43
C LEU A 33 -9.63 -5.77 0.02
N THR A 34 -10.46 -4.79 -0.31
CA THR A 34 -10.46 -4.07 -1.59
C THR A 34 -9.83 -2.68 -1.47
N THR A 35 -9.87 -2.07 -0.28
CA THR A 35 -9.36 -0.71 -0.05
C THR A 35 -8.57 -0.65 1.25
N LEU A 36 -7.34 -0.12 1.18
CA LEU A 36 -6.45 0.08 2.32
C LEU A 36 -5.99 1.54 2.41
N TRP A 37 -6.33 2.20 3.52
CA TRP A 37 -5.81 3.51 3.90
C TRP A 37 -4.82 3.36 5.06
N CYS A 38 -3.52 3.50 4.78
CA CYS A 38 -2.46 3.45 5.79
C CYS A 38 -1.54 4.68 5.70
N ILE A 39 -2.08 5.84 5.33
CA ILE A 39 -1.35 7.12 5.24
C ILE A 39 -0.66 7.43 6.58
N ASP A 40 0.59 7.88 6.56
CA ASP A 40 1.41 8.24 7.72
C ASP A 40 1.57 7.13 8.77
N CYS A 41 1.45 5.86 8.37
CA CYS A 41 1.86 4.71 9.19
C CYS A 41 3.38 4.55 9.16
N THR A 42 4.10 5.45 9.82
CA THR A 42 5.56 5.57 9.68
C THR A 42 6.37 4.36 10.13
N SER A 43 5.81 3.48 10.97
CA SER A 43 6.46 2.21 11.37
C SER A 43 6.05 1.00 10.55
N LEU A 44 5.14 1.15 9.58
CA LEU A 44 4.72 0.05 8.71
C LEU A 44 5.88 -0.34 7.80
N THR A 45 6.36 -1.57 7.91
CA THR A 45 7.52 -2.04 7.14
C THR A 45 7.13 -2.84 5.90
N GLU A 46 5.99 -3.53 5.95
CA GLU A 46 5.52 -4.44 4.91
C GLU A 46 3.99 -4.40 4.76
N ILE A 47 3.52 -4.64 3.54
CA ILE A 47 2.11 -4.92 3.23
C ILE A 47 2.02 -6.42 2.90
N PRO A 48 1.08 -7.19 3.47
CA PRO A 48 0.90 -8.59 3.10
C PRO A 48 0.30 -8.73 1.69
N VAL A 49 0.34 -9.93 1.12
CA VAL A 49 -0.37 -10.20 -0.14
C VAL A 49 -1.88 -10.04 0.09
N LEU A 50 -2.49 -9.09 -0.60
CA LEU A 50 -3.92 -8.76 -0.53
C LEU A 50 -4.53 -8.97 -1.94
N PRO A 51 -4.96 -10.20 -2.29
CA PRO A 51 -5.25 -10.58 -3.67
C PRO A 51 -6.44 -9.84 -4.29
N ASN A 52 -7.32 -9.27 -3.46
CA ASN A 52 -8.47 -8.50 -3.88
C ASN A 52 -8.30 -6.98 -3.78
N LEU A 53 -7.12 -6.50 -3.38
CA LEU A 53 -6.89 -5.07 -3.18
C LEU A 53 -6.93 -4.32 -4.50
N VAL A 54 -7.76 -3.28 -4.55
CA VAL A 54 -7.97 -2.39 -5.69
C VAL A 54 -7.32 -1.03 -5.43
N ASP A 55 -7.46 -0.51 -4.21
CA ASP A 55 -6.96 0.81 -3.83
C ASP A 55 -6.00 0.72 -2.65
N LEU A 56 -4.79 1.25 -2.83
CA LEU A 56 -3.76 1.33 -1.79
C LEU A 56 -3.26 2.76 -1.59
N TRP A 57 -3.52 3.30 -0.41
CA TRP A 57 -3.11 4.63 0.03
C TRP A 57 -2.10 4.52 1.18
N CYS A 58 -0.81 4.49 0.85
CA CYS A 58 0.29 4.34 1.81
C CYS A 58 1.24 5.54 1.83
N THR A 59 0.77 6.72 1.42
CA THR A 59 1.50 7.99 1.51
C THR A 59 2.17 8.18 2.88
N GLY A 60 3.44 8.61 2.90
CA GLY A 60 4.15 8.92 4.14
C GLY A 60 4.55 7.71 4.98
N CYS A 61 4.37 6.48 4.49
CA CYS A 61 4.89 5.27 5.15
C CYS A 61 6.41 5.17 5.00
N THR A 62 7.16 5.96 5.78
CA THR A 62 8.60 6.13 5.60
C THR A 62 9.43 4.86 5.86
N SER A 63 8.89 3.89 6.61
CA SER A 63 9.56 2.60 6.86
C SER A 63 9.16 1.49 5.90
N LEU A 64 8.19 1.72 5.00
CA LEU A 64 7.70 0.72 4.07
C LEU A 64 8.77 0.45 3.01
N ARG A 65 9.25 -0.79 2.92
CA ARG A 65 10.36 -1.18 2.04
C ARG A 65 9.92 -1.84 0.75
N GLU A 66 8.82 -2.58 0.83
CA GLU A 66 8.30 -3.41 -0.25
C GLU A 66 6.77 -3.38 -0.29
N ILE A 67 6.24 -3.49 -1.50
CA ILE A 67 4.82 -3.77 -1.77
C ILE A 67 4.80 -5.10 -2.52
N PRO A 68 4.03 -6.11 -2.07
CA PRO A 68 3.98 -7.39 -2.74
C PRO A 68 3.22 -7.31 -4.06
N MET A 69 3.19 -8.39 -4.82
CA MET A 69 2.33 -8.48 -6.00
C MET A 69 0.84 -8.36 -5.61
N LEU A 70 0.13 -7.37 -6.17
CA LEU A 70 -1.28 -7.10 -5.94
C LEU A 70 -2.03 -7.13 -7.29
N PRO A 71 -2.58 -8.30 -7.69
CA PRO A 71 -3.00 -8.54 -9.08
C PRO A 71 -4.20 -7.69 -9.54
N LYS A 72 -5.01 -7.19 -8.59
CA LYS A 72 -6.20 -6.36 -8.86
C LYS A 72 -5.98 -4.87 -8.57
N LEU A 73 -4.77 -4.47 -8.19
CA LEU A 73 -4.51 -3.09 -7.79
C LEU A 73 -4.68 -2.15 -8.99
N ALA A 74 -5.61 -1.21 -8.86
CA ALA A 74 -5.93 -0.20 -9.86
C ALA A 74 -5.31 1.15 -9.50
N GLU A 75 -5.25 1.50 -8.21
CA GLU A 75 -4.72 2.77 -7.74
C GLU A 75 -3.69 2.58 -6.62
N LEU A 76 -2.50 3.14 -6.80
CA LEU A 76 -1.44 3.18 -5.79
C LEU A 76 -0.99 4.62 -5.52
N SER A 77 -1.14 5.06 -4.27
CA SER A 77 -0.47 6.26 -3.77
C SER A 77 0.56 5.88 -2.70
N CYS A 78 1.83 5.96 -3.06
CA CYS A 78 2.98 5.76 -2.18
C CYS A 78 3.85 7.02 -2.04
N TRP A 79 3.28 8.22 -2.28
CA TRP A 79 3.99 9.50 -2.13
C TRP A 79 4.77 9.58 -0.81
N GLY A 80 6.06 9.95 -0.87
CA GLY A 80 6.90 10.10 0.32
C GLY A 80 7.29 8.80 1.05
N CYS A 81 7.07 7.61 0.46
CA CYS A 81 7.61 6.35 0.97
C CYS A 81 9.11 6.26 0.71
N VAL A 82 9.90 6.97 1.52
CA VAL A 82 11.34 7.15 1.28
C VAL A 82 12.15 5.86 1.30
N SER A 83 11.71 4.82 2.02
CA SER A 83 12.40 3.51 2.09
C SER A 83 11.93 2.51 1.03
N LEU A 84 10.91 2.83 0.23
CA LEU A 84 10.36 1.92 -0.76
C LEU A 84 11.36 1.75 -1.91
N MET A 85 11.83 0.52 -2.12
CA MET A 85 12.94 0.27 -3.06
C MET A 85 12.46 -0.13 -4.46
N GLU A 86 11.32 -0.80 -4.52
CA GLU A 86 10.74 -1.33 -5.76
C GLU A 86 9.21 -1.31 -5.74
N ILE A 87 8.64 -1.21 -6.94
CA ILE A 87 7.20 -1.35 -7.17
C ILE A 87 7.01 -2.50 -8.18
N PRO A 88 6.27 -3.57 -7.83
CA PRO A 88 5.96 -4.65 -8.76
C PRO A 88 5.17 -4.20 -10.00
N VAL A 89 5.20 -5.01 -11.05
CA VAL A 89 4.36 -4.79 -12.25
C VAL A 89 2.92 -5.20 -11.92
N PHE A 90 2.07 -4.24 -11.60
CA PHE A 90 0.64 -4.45 -11.35
C PHE A 90 -0.15 -4.46 -12.69
N PRO A 91 -0.77 -5.59 -13.09
CA PRO A 91 -1.40 -5.73 -14.40
C PRO A 91 -2.59 -4.78 -14.65
N GLN A 92 -3.30 -4.39 -13.58
CA GLN A 92 -4.53 -3.59 -13.64
C GLN A 92 -4.31 -2.13 -13.24
N LEU A 93 -3.07 -1.71 -12.97
CA LEU A 93 -2.79 -0.38 -12.44
C LEU A 93 -3.17 0.69 -13.46
N ALA A 94 -4.01 1.63 -13.05
CA ALA A 94 -4.43 2.77 -13.84
C ALA A 94 -3.82 4.07 -13.32
N LYS A 95 -3.55 4.16 -12.01
CA LYS A 95 -2.98 5.36 -11.38
C LYS A 95 -1.83 5.02 -10.43
N LEU A 96 -0.76 5.78 -10.53
CA LEU A 96 0.40 5.68 -9.64
C LEU A 96 0.87 7.06 -9.21
N SER A 97 0.94 7.28 -7.89
CA SER A 97 1.72 8.36 -7.31
C SER A 97 2.86 7.82 -6.47
N CYS A 98 4.09 8.11 -6.88
CA CYS A 98 5.31 7.67 -6.19
C CYS A 98 6.35 8.80 -6.04
N ARG A 99 5.92 10.05 -6.14
CA ARG A 99 6.79 11.20 -5.95
C ARG A 99 7.40 11.16 -4.53
N GLY A 100 8.66 11.59 -4.38
CA GLY A 100 9.33 11.59 -3.07
C GLY A 100 9.74 10.21 -2.53
N CYS A 101 9.52 9.12 -3.26
CA CYS A 101 10.12 7.81 -2.96
C CYS A 101 11.61 7.81 -3.34
N THR A 102 12.46 8.34 -2.46
CA THR A 102 13.88 8.60 -2.78
C THR A 102 14.74 7.34 -2.95
N SER A 103 14.36 6.22 -2.33
CA SER A 103 15.03 4.92 -2.51
C SER A 103 14.50 4.10 -3.69
N LEU A 104 13.47 4.59 -4.40
CA LEU A 104 12.88 3.86 -5.51
C LEU A 104 13.84 3.89 -6.71
N THR A 105 14.46 2.75 -7.01
CA THR A 105 15.43 2.64 -8.11
C THR A 105 14.84 2.03 -9.37
N LYS A 106 13.67 1.39 -9.27
CA LYS A 106 12.99 0.73 -10.37
C LYS A 106 11.51 1.08 -10.36
N ILE A 107 11.04 1.64 -11.47
CA ILE A 107 9.61 1.80 -11.76
C ILE A 107 9.24 0.72 -12.79
N PRO A 108 8.13 -0.02 -12.59
CA PRO A 108 7.71 -1.06 -13.52
C PRO A 108 7.37 -0.47 -14.88
N LYS A 109 7.63 -1.23 -15.94
CA LYS A 109 7.07 -0.91 -17.27
C LYS A 109 5.58 -1.23 -17.24
N PHE A 110 4.76 -0.23 -17.54
CA PHE A 110 3.32 -0.41 -17.60
C PHE A 110 2.90 -1.06 -18.93
N GLN A 111 2.02 -2.06 -18.87
CA GLN A 111 1.46 -2.70 -20.07
C GLN A 111 0.27 -1.93 -20.65
N GLN A 112 -0.24 -0.94 -19.92
CA GLN A 112 -1.36 -0.09 -20.28
C GLN A 112 -1.07 1.37 -19.93
N HIS A 113 -1.95 2.30 -20.30
CA HIS A 113 -1.83 3.70 -19.89
C HIS A 113 -1.96 3.80 -18.37
N VAL A 114 -1.03 4.50 -17.73
CA VAL A 114 -1.02 4.77 -16.30
C VAL A 114 -0.85 6.26 -16.08
N GLU A 115 -1.78 6.85 -15.34
CA GLU A 115 -1.69 8.23 -14.89
C GLU A 115 -0.64 8.33 -13.77
N LEU A 116 0.35 9.20 -13.95
CA LEU A 116 1.44 9.42 -13.00
C LEU A 116 1.28 10.77 -12.32
N TYR A 117 1.32 10.78 -10.98
CA TYR A 117 1.16 11.98 -10.12
C TYR A 117 2.32 12.19 -9.15
#